data_AF-A0A7J0H9W1-F1
#
_entry.id   AF-A0A7J0H9W1-F1
#
_cell.length_a   1.000
_cell.length_b   1.000
_cell.length_c   1.000
_cell.angle_alpha   90.00
_cell.angle_beta   90.00
_cell.angle_gamma   90.00
#
_symmetry.space_group_name_H-M   'P 1'
#
loop_
_entity.id
_entity.type
_entity.pdbx_description
1 polymer ?
#
loop_
_entity_poly.entity_id
_entity_poly.type
_entity_poly.pdbx_seq_one_letter_code
_entity_poly.pdbx_strand_id
1 'polypeptide(L)'
;MQSQSWLMVEADVETDVAAGGMPKKRTFKKFSFRGVDLDALLDMSTDELVKLFGARPRRRFQRGLKRKPMALIKKLRKAVSAVHFLCV
;
A
#
# COMPACT_ATOMS: atom_id res chain seq x y z
N MET A 1 -34.34 -26.29 44.88
CA MET A 1 -34.85 -27.19 43.83
C MET A 1 -35.67 -26.37 42.88
N GLN A 2 -35.20 -26.32 41.63
CA GLN A 2 -35.90 -26.07 40.37
C GLN A 2 -36.90 -24.91 40.21
N SER A 3 -36.77 -24.32 39.04
CA SER A 3 -37.81 -23.69 38.23
C SER A 3 -38.12 -22.23 38.52
N GLN A 4 -37.68 -21.39 37.60
CA GLN A 4 -38.57 -20.63 36.70
C GLN A 4 -37.67 -20.01 35.61
N SER A 5 -37.69 -20.57 34.40
CA SER A 5 -38.65 -20.30 33.32
C SER A 5 -38.24 -19.05 32.54
N TRP A 6 -37.76 -19.32 31.32
CA TRP A 6 -37.61 -18.38 30.24
C TRP A 6 -38.93 -17.66 29.97
N LEU A 7 -38.97 -16.34 30.16
CA LEU A 7 -39.96 -15.48 29.53
C LEU A 7 -39.23 -14.31 28.86
N MET A 8 -39.17 -14.46 27.55
CA MET A 8 -39.04 -13.47 26.51
C MET A 8 -39.61 -12.09 26.89
N VAL A 9 -38.76 -11.07 26.84
CA VAL A 9 -39.18 -9.69 26.56
C VAL A 9 -38.20 -9.16 25.50
N GLU A 10 -38.65 -9.22 24.24
CA GLU A 10 -38.15 -8.37 23.17
C GLU A 10 -38.53 -6.93 23.52
N ALA A 11 -37.52 -6.11 23.84
CA ALA A 11 -37.65 -4.67 23.83
C ALA A 11 -36.83 -4.15 22.65
N ASP A 12 -37.55 -3.87 21.57
CA ASP A 12 -37.13 -3.04 20.46
C ASP A 12 -36.80 -1.65 21.01
N VAL A 13 -35.50 -1.31 21.05
CA VAL A 13 -35.02 0.05 21.29
C VAL A 13 -34.07 0.38 20.16
N GLU A 14 -34.66 0.87 19.07
CA GLU A 14 -34.00 1.72 18.08
C GLU A 14 -33.23 2.82 18.83
N THR A 15 -31.90 2.71 18.83
CA THR A 15 -30.98 3.74 19.28
C THR A 15 -30.15 4.17 18.09
N ASP A 16 -30.63 5.23 17.44
CA ASP A 16 -29.80 6.13 16.63
C ASP A 16 -28.65 6.64 17.53
N VAL A 17 -27.50 5.96 17.46
CA VAL A 17 -26.24 6.46 18.00
C VAL A 17 -25.18 6.28 16.93
N ALA A 18 -25.07 7.34 16.14
CA ALA A 18 -23.87 7.70 15.41
C ALA A 18 -22.62 7.49 16.29
N ALA A 19 -21.80 6.47 16.00
CA ALA A 19 -20.36 6.40 16.26
C ALA A 19 -19.81 4.96 16.05
N GLY A 20 -19.83 4.47 14.80
CA GLY A 20 -19.13 3.24 14.40
C GLY A 20 -17.92 3.58 13.54
N GLY A 21 -16.72 3.45 14.10
CA GLY A 21 -15.46 3.95 13.56
C GLY A 21 -15.25 3.71 12.05
N MET A 22 -15.30 4.79 11.28
CA MET A 22 -14.81 4.81 9.91
C MET A 22 -13.38 4.26 9.90
N PRO A 23 -13.03 3.31 9.01
CA PRO A 23 -11.64 2.92 8.84
C PRO A 23 -10.85 4.19 8.56
N LYS A 24 -9.84 4.49 9.38
CA LYS A 24 -8.97 5.66 9.22
C LYS A 24 -8.60 5.76 7.75
N LYS A 25 -9.17 6.74 7.06
CA LYS A 25 -8.82 7.06 5.67
C LYS A 25 -7.30 7.15 5.67
N ARG A 26 -6.66 6.20 4.97
CA ARG A 26 -5.21 6.02 5.02
C ARG A 26 -4.59 7.33 4.56
N THR A 27 -4.14 8.16 5.51
CA THR A 27 -3.66 9.51 5.21
C THR A 27 -2.48 9.36 4.28
N PHE A 28 -2.62 9.86 3.05
CA PHE A 28 -1.57 9.77 2.05
C PHE A 28 -0.40 10.64 2.51
N LYS A 29 0.69 9.99 2.91
CA LYS A 29 1.97 10.67 3.13
C LYS A 29 2.45 11.08 1.75
N LYS A 30 2.46 12.39 1.46
CA LYS A 30 3.05 12.93 0.22
C LYS A 30 4.53 12.58 0.22
N PHE A 31 4.90 11.61 -0.60
CA PHE A 31 6.27 11.16 -0.73
C PHE A 31 6.96 11.99 -1.80
N SER A 32 7.92 12.81 -1.38
CA SER A 32 8.83 13.51 -2.27
C SER A 32 10.23 12.93 -2.11
N PHE A 33 10.88 12.61 -3.24
CA PHE A 33 12.24 12.12 -3.26
C PHE A 33 13.14 13.14 -3.95
N ARG A 34 14.12 13.70 -3.21
CA ARG A 34 15.09 14.67 -3.74
C ARG A 34 14.44 15.86 -4.47
N GLY A 35 13.24 16.25 -4.05
CA GLY A 35 12.48 17.34 -4.66
C GLY A 35 11.59 16.92 -5.85
N VAL A 36 11.45 15.62 -6.12
CA VAL A 36 10.54 15.10 -7.15
C VAL A 36 9.40 14.32 -6.50
N ASP A 37 8.17 14.60 -6.92
CA ASP A 37 6.95 13.98 -6.40
C ASP A 37 6.74 12.56 -6.93
N LEU A 38 5.85 11.80 -6.27
CA LEU A 38 5.61 10.39 -6.58
C LEU A 38 5.13 10.17 -8.02
N ASP A 39 4.16 10.94 -8.50
CA ASP A 39 3.62 10.77 -9.86
C ASP A 39 4.69 11.05 -10.92
N ALA A 40 5.47 12.12 -10.74
CA ALA A 40 6.61 12.41 -11.59
C ALA A 40 7.71 11.32 -11.52
N LEU A 41 7.90 10.67 -10.37
CA LEU A 41 8.83 9.55 -10.20
C LEU A 41 8.44 8.30 -10.99
N LEU A 42 7.14 8.09 -11.21
CA LEU A 42 6.62 6.93 -11.93
C LEU A 42 6.75 7.10 -13.45
N ASP A 43 6.63 8.34 -13.95
CA ASP A 43 6.71 8.64 -15.38
C ASP A 43 8.14 8.86 -15.89
N MET A 44 9.10 9.11 -15.00
CA MET A 44 10.51 9.29 -15.37
C MET A 44 11.17 8.02 -15.91
N SER A 45 12.08 8.22 -16.86
CA SER A 45 12.93 7.14 -17.37
C SER A 45 13.94 6.66 -16.33
N THR A 46 14.38 5.39 -16.43
CA THR A 46 15.35 4.82 -15.46
C THR A 46 16.69 5.57 -15.49
N ASP A 47 17.09 6.13 -16.62
CA ASP A 47 18.36 6.86 -16.77
C ASP A 47 18.36 8.21 -16.05
N GLU A 48 17.22 8.90 -16.03
CA GLU A 48 17.03 10.15 -15.28
C GLU A 48 16.92 9.86 -13.79
N LEU A 49 16.18 8.83 -13.42
CA LEU A 49 16.06 8.38 -12.04
C LEU A 49 17.42 7.99 -11.43
N VAL A 50 18.29 7.34 -12.21
CA VAL A 50 19.63 6.95 -11.73
C VAL A 50 20.48 8.17 -11.36
N LYS A 51 20.31 9.33 -12.03
CA LYS A 51 21.07 10.56 -11.70
C LYS A 51 20.71 11.11 -10.33
N LEU A 52 19.49 10.86 -9.85
CA LEU A 52 19.01 11.29 -8.52
C LEU A 52 19.55 10.42 -7.37
N PHE A 53 20.11 9.24 -7.67
CA PHE A 53 20.69 8.36 -6.65
C PHE A 53 22.10 8.78 -6.22
N GLY A 54 22.52 8.30 -5.04
CA GLY A 54 23.91 8.45 -4.58
C GLY A 54 24.94 7.67 -5.42
N ALA A 55 26.22 7.85 -5.10
CA ALA A 55 27.33 7.29 -5.89
C ALA A 55 27.30 5.76 -6.04
N ARG A 56 26.94 5.01 -4.98
CA ARG A 56 26.98 3.54 -4.99
C ARG A 56 25.90 2.90 -5.87
N PRO A 57 24.60 3.27 -5.75
CA PRO A 57 23.58 2.81 -6.70
C PRO A 57 23.93 3.19 -8.15
N ARG A 58 24.36 4.44 -8.40
CA ARG A 58 24.77 4.89 -9.74
C ARG A 58 25.82 3.99 -10.38
N ARG A 59 26.91 3.70 -9.66
CA ARG A 59 27.97 2.79 -10.13
C ARG A 59 27.48 1.37 -10.38
N ARG A 60 26.51 0.89 -9.60
CA ARG A 60 25.94 -0.46 -9.80
C ARG A 60 25.07 -0.51 -11.05
N PHE A 61 24.24 0.50 -11.30
CA PHE A 61 23.41 0.58 -12.50
C PHE A 61 24.24 0.76 -13.76
N GLN A 62 25.29 1.59 -13.73
CA GLN A 62 26.21 1.79 -14.86
C GLN A 62 26.98 0.53 -15.27
N ARG A 63 27.30 -0.34 -14.30
CA ARG A 63 27.94 -1.65 -14.57
C ARG A 63 26.96 -2.72 -15.07
N GLY A 64 25.65 -2.46 -14.95
CA GLY A 64 24.59 -3.39 -15.30
C GLY A 64 24.17 -4.32 -14.14
N LEU A 65 22.89 -4.69 -14.15
CA LEU A 65 22.32 -5.63 -13.20
C LEU A 65 22.56 -7.08 -13.66
N LYS A 66 23.21 -7.88 -12.82
CA LYS A 66 23.45 -9.32 -13.07
C LYS A 66 22.13 -10.13 -13.04
N ARG A 67 22.19 -11.42 -13.38
CA ARG A 67 21.02 -12.33 -13.47
C ARG A 67 20.12 -12.35 -12.22
N LYS A 68 20.71 -12.40 -11.01
CA LYS A 68 19.96 -12.48 -9.75
C LYS A 68 19.03 -11.27 -9.50
N PRO A 69 19.51 -10.00 -9.53
CA PRO A 69 18.61 -8.86 -9.33
C PRO A 69 17.59 -8.67 -10.47
N MET A 70 17.92 -9.02 -11.71
CA MET A 70 16.94 -8.97 -12.81
C MET A 70 15.80 -9.96 -12.64
N ALA A 71 16.07 -11.18 -12.17
CA ALA A 71 15.05 -12.17 -11.89
C ALA A 71 14.07 -11.69 -10.79
N LEU A 72 14.59 -11.02 -9.76
CA LEU A 72 13.76 -10.46 -8.70
C LEU A 72 12.87 -9.33 -9.22
N ILE A 73 13.40 -8.39 -10.00
CA ILE A 73 12.61 -7.29 -10.58
C ILE A 73 11.46 -7.83 -11.43
N LYS A 74 11.69 -8.89 -12.21
CA LYS A 74 10.64 -9.53 -13.01
C LYS A 74 9.54 -10.17 -12.14
N LYS A 75 9.89 -10.80 -11.02
CA LYS A 75 8.92 -11.37 -10.08
C LYS A 75 8.10 -10.27 -9.40
N LEU A 76 8.76 -9.20 -8.97
CA LEU A 76 8.11 -8.06 -8.32
C LEU A 76 7.16 -7.32 -9.25
N ARG A 77 7.55 -7.09 -10.52
CA ARG A 77 6.65 -6.45 -11.51
C ARG A 77 5.36 -7.26 -11.71
N LYS A 78 5.46 -8.59 -11.79
CA LYS A 78 4.30 -9.49 -11.89
C LYS A 78 3.40 -9.46 -10.65
N ALA A 79 4.00 -9.41 -9.46
CA ALA A 79 3.26 -9.35 -8.20
C ALA A 79 2.55 -7.99 -8.04
N VAL A 80 3.24 -6.88 -8.32
CA VAL A 80 2.67 -5.54 -8.20
C VAL A 80 1.59 -5.29 -9.24
N SER A 81 1.75 -5.76 -10.49
CA SER A 81 0.68 -5.65 -11.49
C SER A 81 -0.56 -6.44 -11.08
N ALA A 82 -0.41 -7.61 -10.44
CA ALA A 82 -1.53 -8.37 -9.91
C ALA A 82 -2.22 -7.63 -8.75
N VAL A 83 -1.45 -7.05 -7.83
CA VAL A 83 -1.98 -6.32 -6.65
C VAL A 83 -2.60 -4.98 -7.03
N HIS A 84 -2.05 -4.27 -8.01
CA HIS A 84 -2.60 -3.00 -8.50
C HIS A 84 -3.95 -3.20 -9.21
N PHE A 85 -4.16 -4.35 -9.86
CA PHE A 85 -5.45 -4.74 -10.47
C PHE A 85 -6.48 -5.28 -9.46
N LEU A 86 -6.04 -5.63 -8.24
CA LEU A 86 -6.89 -6.14 -7.16
C LEU A 86 -7.23 -5.07 -6.11
N CYS A 87 -6.63 -3.88 -6.19
CA CYS A 87 -6.77 -2.80 -5.21
C CYS A 87 -7.34 -1.50 -5.83
N VAL A 88 -7.56 -1.47 -7.15
CA VAL A 88 -8.37 -0.47 -7.88
C VAL A 88 -9.61 -1.18 -8.37
#